data_AF-A0A225VTM2-F1
#
_entry.id   AF-A0A225VTM2-F1
#
_cell.length_a   1.000
_cell.length_b   1.000
_cell.length_c   1.000
_cell.angle_alpha   90.00
_cell.angle_beta   90.00
_cell.angle_gamma   90.00
#
_symmetry.space_group_name_H-M   'P 1'
#
loop_
_entity.id
_entity.type
_entity.pdbx_description
1 polymer ?
#
loop_
_entity_poly.entity_id
_entity_poly.type
_entity_poly.pdbx_seq_one_letter_code
_entity_poly.pdbx_strand_id
1 'polypeptide(L)'
;MTPSAHTGYSTYAPPDADMVSSTSVKVEYSSSLGFINHHLDCTSSTGEYQALVMWDDLTDVARLALNTTSFGKANVPMNDYNFLPKIGKAYPFVDNEKTSQD
;
A
#
# COMPACT_ATOMS: atom_id res chain seq x y z
N MET A 1 -0.73 8.51 -4.76
CA MET A 1 -1.13 7.19 -4.23
C MET A 1 -0.18 6.13 -4.76
N THR A 2 0.12 5.12 -3.94
CA THR A 2 1.13 4.10 -4.25
C THR A 2 0.63 2.70 -3.86
N PRO A 3 -0.21 2.04 -4.69
CA PRO A 3 -0.73 0.71 -4.38
C PRO A 3 0.37 -0.36 -4.51
N SER A 4 0.31 -1.41 -3.68
CA SER A 4 1.32 -2.47 -3.67
C SER A 4 1.17 -3.41 -4.85
N ALA A 5 2.26 -3.64 -5.60
CA ALA A 5 2.32 -4.60 -6.67
C ALA A 5 3.51 -5.55 -6.46
N HIS A 6 3.20 -6.78 -6.04
CA HIS A 6 4.17 -7.83 -5.73
C HIS A 6 5.24 -7.37 -4.71
N THR A 7 6.47 -7.11 -5.16
CA THR A 7 7.60 -6.71 -4.31
C THR A 7 7.75 -5.19 -4.17
N GLY A 8 7.01 -4.41 -4.96
CA GLY A 8 7.10 -2.95 -5.03
C GLY A 8 5.74 -2.24 -4.98
N TYR A 9 5.70 -1.06 -5.57
CA TYR A 9 4.54 -0.18 -5.61
C TYR A 9 4.38 0.43 -7.00
N SER A 10 3.16 0.48 -7.52
CA SER A 10 2.83 1.43 -8.59
C SER A 10 2.83 2.85 -8.00
N THR A 11 3.07 3.88 -8.81
CA THR A 11 3.18 5.26 -8.32
C THR A 11 2.33 6.21 -9.16
N TYR A 12 1.46 6.98 -8.48
CA TYR A 12 0.58 7.97 -9.07
C TYR A 12 0.67 9.27 -8.26
N ALA A 13 1.43 10.25 -8.76
CA ALA A 13 1.71 11.50 -8.05
C ALA A 13 1.77 12.71 -9.02
N PRO A 14 0.65 13.47 -9.17
CA PRO A 14 -0.67 13.24 -8.57
C PRO A 14 -1.41 12.05 -9.22
N PRO A 15 -2.40 11.45 -8.53
CA PRO A 15 -3.35 10.56 -9.19
C PRO A 15 -4.24 11.32 -10.18
N ASP A 16 -4.70 10.64 -11.23
CA ASP A 16 -5.70 11.17 -12.14
C ASP A 16 -7.01 11.45 -11.40
N ALA A 17 -7.72 12.51 -11.82
CA ALA A 17 -8.89 13.01 -11.11
C ALA A 17 -10.03 11.97 -11.03
N ASP A 18 -10.17 11.11 -12.04
CA ASP A 18 -11.20 10.06 -12.08
C ASP A 18 -10.87 8.87 -11.17
N MET A 19 -9.63 8.76 -10.68
CA MET A 19 -9.20 7.77 -9.67
C MET A 19 -9.47 8.24 -8.23
N VAL A 20 -10.03 9.44 -8.04
CA VAL A 20 -10.35 10.00 -6.71
C VAL A 20 -11.81 10.39 -6.66
N SER A 21 -12.53 9.91 -5.64
CA SER A 21 -13.90 10.32 -5.33
C SER A 21 -13.89 11.16 -4.05
N SER A 22 -14.10 12.47 -4.17
CA SER A 22 -13.95 13.42 -3.05
C SER A 22 -12.57 13.31 -2.41
N THR A 23 -12.45 12.66 -1.24
CA THR A 23 -11.20 12.43 -0.51
C THR A 23 -10.75 10.97 -0.52
N SER A 24 -11.42 10.10 -1.30
CA SER A 24 -11.18 8.66 -1.34
C SER A 24 -10.52 8.26 -2.66
N VAL A 25 -9.33 7.67 -2.59
CA VAL A 25 -8.69 7.04 -3.74
C VAL A 25 -9.42 5.74 -4.11
N LYS A 26 -9.48 5.44 -5.41
CA LYS A 26 -10.08 4.21 -5.95
C LYS A 26 -8.97 3.19 -6.26
N VAL A 27 -9.09 2.00 -5.69
CA VAL A 27 -8.10 0.93 -5.77
C VAL A 27 -8.76 -0.33 -6.30
N GLU A 28 -8.12 -1.00 -7.24
CA GLU A 28 -8.51 -2.33 -7.73
C GLU A 28 -7.62 -3.40 -7.11
N TYR A 29 -8.21 -4.57 -6.78
CA TYR A 29 -7.49 -5.80 -6.44
C TYR A 29 -7.70 -6.82 -7.56
N SER A 30 -6.65 -7.12 -8.32
CA SER A 30 -6.76 -7.98 -9.51
C SER A 30 -5.55 -8.88 -9.71
N SER A 31 -5.73 -9.90 -10.55
CA SER A 31 -4.69 -10.82 -11.02
C SER A 31 -4.74 -10.84 -12.54
N SER A 32 -3.62 -10.52 -13.19
CA SER A 32 -3.54 -10.57 -14.65
C SER A 32 -3.25 -12.00 -15.14
N LEU A 33 -4.04 -12.43 -16.13
CA LEU A 33 -3.82 -13.64 -16.92
C LEU A 33 -3.79 -14.98 -16.14
N GLY A 34 -4.26 -15.04 -14.89
CA GLY A 34 -4.39 -16.30 -14.13
C GLY A 34 -3.08 -16.94 -13.64
N PHE A 35 -1.93 -16.41 -14.02
CA PHE A 35 -0.60 -16.90 -13.62
C PHE A 35 0.17 -15.92 -12.71
N ILE A 36 -0.34 -14.70 -12.54
CA ILE A 36 0.29 -13.65 -11.74
C ILE A 36 -0.44 -13.54 -10.41
N ASN A 37 0.30 -13.49 -9.29
CA ASN A 37 -0.28 -13.26 -7.96
C ASN A 37 -1.10 -11.96 -7.94
N HIS A 38 -2.04 -11.83 -7.01
CA HIS A 38 -2.81 -10.60 -6.91
C HIS A 38 -1.91 -9.38 -6.61
N HIS A 39 -2.34 -8.24 -7.12
CA HIS A 39 -1.74 -6.93 -6.87
C HIS A 39 -2.84 -5.88 -6.71
N LEU A 40 -2.45 -4.72 -6.16
CA LEU A 40 -3.29 -3.55 -6.15
C LEU A 40 -2.85 -2.61 -7.27
N ASP A 41 -3.82 -1.97 -7.91
CA ASP A 41 -3.58 -0.86 -8.80
C ASP A 41 -4.64 0.22 -8.62
N CYS A 42 -4.46 1.33 -9.32
CA CYS A 42 -5.41 2.42 -9.35
C CYS A 42 -6.46 2.19 -10.43
N THR A 43 -7.68 2.69 -10.20
CA THR A 43 -8.79 2.46 -11.12
C THR A 43 -9.72 3.66 -11.17
N SER A 44 -10.41 3.85 -12.29
CA SER A 44 -11.52 4.81 -12.40
C SER A 44 -12.86 4.21 -11.93
N SER A 45 -12.92 2.87 -11.80
CA SER A 45 -14.09 2.13 -11.34
C SER A 45 -14.40 2.40 -9.87
N THR A 46 -15.69 2.54 -9.55
CA THR A 46 -16.16 2.66 -8.16
C THR A 46 -15.98 1.33 -7.43
N GLY A 47 -15.35 1.38 -6.26
CA GLY A 47 -15.23 0.24 -5.35
C GLY A 47 -16.20 0.30 -4.17
N GLU A 48 -15.86 -0.41 -3.10
CA GLU A 48 -16.62 -0.47 -1.85
C GLU A 48 -15.76 0.03 -0.67
N TYR A 49 -16.43 0.39 0.44
CA TYR A 49 -15.78 0.70 1.71
C TYR A 49 -15.80 -0.51 2.65
N GLN A 50 -14.80 -0.58 3.54
CA GLN A 50 -14.70 -1.59 4.59
C GLN A 50 -14.69 -0.92 5.98
N ALA A 51 -15.05 -1.67 7.02
CA ALA A 51 -14.90 -1.20 8.39
C ALA A 51 -13.41 -0.96 8.70
N LEU A 52 -13.06 0.27 9.08
CA LEU A 52 -11.69 0.66 9.42
C LEU A 52 -11.42 0.40 10.92
N VAL A 53 -10.28 -0.24 11.20
CA VAL A 53 -9.66 -0.30 12.53
C VAL A 53 -8.22 0.18 12.39
N MET A 54 -7.83 1.22 13.14
CA MET A 54 -6.45 1.71 13.10
C MET A 54 -5.53 0.78 13.88
N TRP A 55 -4.22 0.80 13.56
CA TRP A 55 -3.24 -0.02 14.29
C TRP A 55 -3.29 0.22 15.80
N ASP A 56 -3.45 1.48 16.22
CA ASP A 56 -3.52 1.85 17.63
C ASP A 56 -4.89 1.58 18.29
N ASP A 57 -5.93 1.31 17.49
CA ASP A 57 -7.23 0.86 17.99
C ASP A 57 -7.26 -0.65 18.28
N LEU A 58 -6.28 -1.40 17.79
CA LEU A 58 -6.15 -2.83 18.03
C LEU A 58 -5.75 -3.11 19.49
N THR A 59 -6.23 -4.23 20.02
CA THR A 59 -5.73 -4.74 21.31
C THR A 59 -4.25 -5.11 21.19
N ASP A 60 -3.53 -5.07 22.33
CA ASP A 60 -2.12 -5.48 22.37
C ASP A 60 -1.91 -6.91 21.87
N VAL A 61 -2.86 -7.81 22.15
CA VAL A 61 -2.84 -9.20 21.67
C VAL A 61 -2.96 -9.26 20.15
N ALA A 62 -3.81 -8.44 19.54
CA ALA A 62 -3.96 -8.39 18.09
C ALA A 62 -2.69 -7.81 17.41
N ARG A 63 -2.11 -6.74 17.96
CA ARG A 63 -0.83 -6.20 17.47
C ARG A 63 0.29 -7.22 17.60
N LEU A 64 0.40 -7.91 18.74
CA LEU A 64 1.39 -8.98 18.95
C LEU A 64 1.22 -10.10 17.91
N ALA A 65 -0.02 -10.54 17.66
CA ALA A 65 -0.30 -11.57 16.65
C ALA A 65 0.14 -11.12 15.25
N LEU A 66 -0.18 -9.88 14.85
CA LEU A 66 0.19 -9.32 13.54
C LEU A 66 1.71 -9.06 13.40
N ASN A 67 2.41 -8.87 14.51
CA ASN A 67 3.87 -8.74 14.53
C ASN A 67 4.60 -10.08 14.42
N THR A 68 4.04 -11.16 14.96
CA THR A 68 4.78 -12.42 15.20
C THR A 68 4.30 -13.60 14.36
N THR A 69 3.08 -13.54 13.81
CA THR A 69 2.52 -14.63 13.00
C THR A 69 3.20 -14.72 11.64
N SER A 70 3.58 -15.93 11.24
CA SER A 70 4.02 -16.20 9.87
C SER A 70 2.81 -16.27 8.93
N PHE A 71 2.75 -15.36 7.95
CA PHE A 71 1.76 -15.36 6.87
C PHE A 71 2.30 -16.01 5.59
N GLY A 72 3.28 -16.92 5.73
CA GLY A 72 3.91 -17.61 4.60
C GLY A 72 4.66 -16.65 3.69
N LYS A 73 4.22 -16.52 2.43
CA LYS A 73 4.83 -15.59 1.46
C LYS A 73 4.35 -14.14 1.61
N ALA A 74 3.26 -13.92 2.37
CA ALA A 74 2.73 -12.59 2.62
C ALA A 74 3.39 -11.96 3.86
N ASN A 75 3.43 -10.63 3.88
CA ASN A 75 3.96 -9.85 5.00
C ASN A 75 2.92 -8.81 5.42
N VAL A 76 2.73 -8.61 6.73
CA VAL A 76 1.86 -7.56 7.27
C VAL A 76 2.54 -6.19 7.04
N PRO A 77 2.04 -5.33 6.15
CA PRO A 77 2.76 -4.13 5.74
C PRO A 77 2.75 -3.01 6.79
N MET A 78 1.77 -3.04 7.71
CA MET A 78 1.56 -2.02 8.74
C MET A 78 2.05 -2.43 10.14
N ASN A 79 2.70 -3.58 10.27
CA ASN A 79 3.23 -4.00 11.57
C ASN A 79 4.47 -3.19 11.99
N ASP A 80 4.92 -3.32 13.23
CA ASP A 80 5.95 -2.46 13.83
C ASP A 80 7.29 -2.56 13.09
N TYR A 81 7.58 -3.72 12.49
CA TYR A 81 8.84 -3.97 11.77
C TYR A 81 8.80 -3.46 10.32
N ASN A 82 7.63 -3.51 9.67
CA ASN A 82 7.50 -3.25 8.25
C ASN A 82 7.00 -1.84 7.93
N PHE A 83 6.29 -1.17 8.84
CA PHE A 83 5.62 0.09 8.54
C PHE A 83 6.56 1.16 7.97
N LEU A 84 7.61 1.55 8.72
CA LEU A 84 8.53 2.59 8.25
C LEU A 84 9.31 2.20 6.97
N PRO A 85 9.88 0.98 6.84
CA PRO A 85 10.48 0.54 5.58
C PRO A 85 9.52 0.56 4.40
N LYS A 86 8.23 0.25 4.62
CA LYS A 86 7.19 0.24 3.58
C LYS A 86 6.82 1.67 3.18
N ILE A 87 6.72 2.60 4.12
CA ILE A 87 6.53 4.03 3.83
C ILE A 87 7.68 4.57 2.98
N GLY A 88 8.94 4.24 3.32
CA GLY A 88 10.10 4.65 2.52
C GLY A 88 10.08 4.11 1.09
N LYS A 89 9.71 2.83 0.90
CA LYS A 89 9.54 2.22 -0.44
C LYS A 89 8.36 2.78 -1.23
N ALA A 90 7.34 3.27 -0.53
CA ALA A 90 6.13 3.83 -1.12
C ALA A 90 6.24 5.34 -1.38
N TYR A 91 7.39 5.96 -1.07
CA TYR A 91 7.57 7.39 -1.27
C TYR A 91 7.55 7.72 -2.78
N PRO A 92 6.59 8.55 -3.26
CA PRO A 92 6.37 8.72 -4.69
C PRO A 92 7.13 9.90 -5.31
N PHE A 93 7.84 10.68 -4.51
CA PHE A 93 8.54 11.88 -4.95
C PHE A 93 10.04 11.62 -5.00
N VAL A 94 10.73 12.21 -5.98
CA VAL A 94 12.19 12.14 -6.04
C VAL A 94 12.82 13.01 -4.95
N ASP A 95 13.81 12.47 -4.24
CA ASP A 95 14.70 13.28 -3.40
C ASP A 95 15.67 14.03 -4.31
N ASN A 96 15.34 15.28 -4.66
CA ASN A 96 16.18 16.14 -5.50
C ASN A 96 17.46 16.65 -4.78
N GLU A 97 17.82 16.13 -3.60
CA GLU A 97 18.98 16.60 -2.82
C GLU A 97 20.29 15.85 -3.12
N LYS A 98 20.32 14.91 -4.08
CA LYS A 98 21.55 14.14 -4.41
C LYS A 98 22.19 14.43 -5.78
N THR A 99 21.76 15.46 -6.51
CA THR A 99 22.31 15.79 -7.85
C THR A 99 23.12 17.09 -7.93
N SER A 100 23.57 17.64 -6.80
CA SER A 100 24.43 18.84 -6.76
C SER A 100 25.82 18.60 -6.14
N GLN A 101 26.41 17.43 -6.40
CA GLN A 101 27.86 17.20 -6.29
C GLN A 101 28.34 16.40 -7.51
N ASP A 102 28.57 17.10 -8.61
CA ASP A 102 29.51 16.75 -9.68
C ASP A 102 30.11 18.06 -10.23
#